data_AF-A0AA38U3I5-F1
#
_entry.id   AF-A0AA38U3I5-F1
#
_cell.length_a   1.000
_cell.length_b   1.000
_cell.length_c   1.000
_cell.angle_alpha   90.00
_cell.angle_beta   90.00
_cell.angle_gamma   90.00
#
_symmetry.space_group_name_H-M   'P 1'
#
loop_
_entity.id
_entity.type
_entity.pdbx_description
1 polymer ?
#
loop_
_entity_poly.entity_id
_entity_poly.type
_entity_poly.pdbx_seq_one_letter_code
_entity_poly.pdbx_strand_id
1 'polypeptide(L)'
;MRRAYNFAKDDPLYWPQPFHLSVAHLAVIPYPSHDSEHPLYHAWYQPAPSDFLLNTSSGLRGIGSLDSVVAERVGSMCERLFRNIQGLSDVIKNDHFLVQARNRLRNLVERLSLPGSRFHVFLQLSLTQRVFLETYARLKWLVFWAPRYTNVDTKYETERDVIGAFTDNLDTAADLYRTGIPVWLVRPLEARSYTKIIKDVAPLDETWDNKLPFRNFLGSLDVGDSEPAHPIIYSG
;
A
#
# COMPACT_ATOMS: atom_id res chain seq x y z
N MET A 1 1.65 -12.87 11.15
CA MET A 1 1.82 -12.33 9.79
C MET A 1 0.76 -12.97 8.91
N ARG A 2 0.30 -12.28 7.87
CA ARG A 2 -0.78 -12.76 7.00
C ARG A 2 -0.23 -13.43 5.75
N ARG A 3 -1.08 -14.19 5.03
CA ARG A 3 -0.69 -14.98 3.84
C ARG A 3 -0.07 -14.13 2.73
N ALA A 4 -0.55 -12.92 2.54
CA ALA A 4 0.00 -11.95 1.61
C ALA A 4 1.17 -11.12 2.19
N TYR A 5 1.81 -11.60 3.26
CA TYR A 5 2.91 -10.93 3.98
C TYR A 5 2.57 -9.51 4.49
N ASN A 6 1.26 -9.20 4.62
CA ASN A 6 0.76 -7.97 5.20
C ASN A 6 0.76 -8.04 6.74
N PHE A 7 0.80 -6.87 7.38
CA PHE A 7 1.10 -6.77 8.82
C PHE A 7 -0.11 -6.94 9.72
N ALA A 8 -1.31 -6.51 9.29
CA ALA A 8 -2.49 -6.51 10.15
C ALA A 8 -3.80 -6.58 9.35
N LYS A 9 -4.93 -6.70 10.08
CA LYS A 9 -6.28 -6.63 9.52
C LYS A 9 -6.55 -5.30 8.86
N ASP A 10 -6.20 -4.23 9.55
CA ASP A 10 -6.50 -2.85 9.17
C ASP A 10 -5.31 -2.20 8.46
N ASP A 11 -4.58 -2.99 7.67
CA ASP A 11 -3.39 -2.54 6.97
C ASP A 11 -3.72 -1.35 6.03
N PRO A 12 -3.09 -0.18 6.20
CA PRO A 12 -3.37 1.02 5.40
C PRO A 12 -3.11 0.85 3.90
N LEU A 13 -2.35 -0.16 3.49
CA LEU A 13 -2.17 -0.47 2.06
C LEU A 13 -3.46 -0.96 1.39
N TYR A 14 -4.38 -1.55 2.16
CA TYR A 14 -5.57 -2.22 1.63
C TYR A 14 -6.88 -1.63 2.13
N TRP A 15 -6.83 -0.86 3.23
CA TRP A 15 -8.00 -0.30 3.88
C TRP A 15 -7.91 1.21 4.07
N PRO A 16 -9.01 1.95 3.81
CA PRO A 16 -9.13 3.34 4.22
C PRO A 16 -8.85 3.48 5.71
N GLN A 17 -8.11 4.53 6.06
CA GLN A 17 -7.78 4.87 7.46
C GLN A 17 -8.61 6.07 7.93
N PRO A 18 -8.73 6.29 9.25
CA PRO A 18 -9.22 7.56 9.76
C PRO A 18 -8.39 8.70 9.19
N PHE A 19 -9.04 9.70 8.60
CA PHE A 19 -8.32 10.82 8.02
C PHE A 19 -7.69 11.68 9.12
N HIS A 20 -6.39 11.96 8.97
CA HIS A 20 -5.70 12.95 9.78
C HIS A 20 -4.62 13.63 8.94
N LEU A 21 -4.53 14.97 9.04
CA LEU A 21 -3.70 15.77 8.14
C LEU A 21 -2.20 15.40 8.21
N SER A 22 -1.71 15.01 9.40
CA SER A 22 -0.30 14.59 9.58
C SER A 22 0.10 13.36 8.76
N VAL A 23 -0.87 12.50 8.43
CA VAL A 23 -0.68 11.26 7.66
C VAL A 23 -1.61 11.18 6.46
N ALA A 24 -2.06 12.34 5.95
CA ALA A 24 -3.04 12.41 4.86
C ALA A 24 -2.63 11.67 3.58
N HIS A 25 -1.32 11.50 3.35
CA HIS A 25 -0.77 10.71 2.26
C HIS A 25 -1.25 9.25 2.25
N LEU A 26 -1.63 8.67 3.39
CA LEU A 26 -2.18 7.30 3.44
C LEU A 26 -3.49 7.19 2.64
N ALA A 27 -4.29 8.25 2.58
CA ALA A 27 -5.53 8.28 1.81
C ALA A 27 -5.30 8.22 0.29
N VAL A 28 -4.09 8.56 -0.17
CA VAL A 28 -3.72 8.59 -1.59
C VAL A 28 -2.70 7.50 -1.94
N ILE A 29 -2.58 6.47 -1.09
CA ILE A 29 -1.92 5.23 -1.49
C ILE A 29 -2.66 4.70 -2.73
N PRO A 30 -1.95 4.41 -3.83
CA PRO A 30 -2.57 3.85 -5.03
C PRO A 30 -3.35 2.59 -4.69
N TYR A 31 -4.47 2.35 -5.35
CA TYR A 31 -5.19 1.09 -5.19
C TYR A 31 -4.43 -0.03 -5.93
N PRO A 32 -4.45 -1.28 -5.45
CA PRO A 32 -3.83 -2.40 -6.16
C PRO A 32 -4.34 -2.53 -7.60
N SER A 33 -3.40 -2.65 -8.54
CA SER A 33 -3.68 -2.93 -9.95
C SER A 33 -3.02 -4.25 -10.35
N HIS A 34 -3.78 -5.08 -11.06
CA HIS A 34 -3.33 -6.38 -11.56
C HIS A 34 -3.01 -6.35 -13.06
N ASP A 35 -3.15 -5.19 -13.69
CA ASP A 35 -2.70 -4.98 -15.05
C ASP A 35 -1.16 -4.99 -15.08
N SER A 36 -0.58 -5.93 -15.83
CA SER A 36 0.88 -6.09 -15.96
C SER A 36 1.55 -4.87 -16.60
N GLU A 37 0.80 -4.09 -17.38
CA GLU A 37 1.27 -2.86 -18.01
C GLU A 37 1.16 -1.65 -17.08
N HIS A 38 0.52 -1.80 -15.91
CA HIS A 38 0.37 -0.71 -14.97
C HIS A 38 1.74 -0.29 -14.41
N PRO A 39 2.07 1.02 -14.38
CA PRO A 39 3.39 1.49 -13.93
C PRO A 39 3.79 1.05 -12.52
N LEU A 40 2.80 0.78 -11.66
CA LEU A 40 2.96 0.33 -10.28
C LEU A 40 2.69 -1.17 -10.08
N TYR A 41 2.60 -1.96 -11.15
CA TYR A 41 2.33 -3.42 -11.05
C TYR A 41 3.27 -4.11 -10.05
N HIS A 42 4.58 -3.84 -10.13
CA HIS A 42 5.57 -4.44 -9.23
C HIS A 42 5.46 -3.98 -7.76
N ALA A 43 4.76 -2.88 -7.49
CA ALA A 43 4.49 -2.45 -6.12
C ALA A 43 3.43 -3.33 -5.43
N TRP A 44 2.61 -4.03 -6.21
CA TRP A 44 1.54 -4.92 -5.75
C TRP A 44 1.79 -6.39 -6.08
N TYR A 45 2.95 -6.70 -6.66
CA TYR A 45 3.33 -8.05 -7.04
C TYR A 45 3.38 -8.98 -5.81
N GLN A 46 2.71 -10.12 -5.89
CA GLN A 46 2.76 -11.16 -4.87
C GLN A 46 3.76 -12.24 -5.27
N PRO A 47 4.77 -12.56 -4.43
CA PRO A 47 5.77 -13.54 -4.78
C PRO A 47 5.18 -14.95 -4.86
N ALA A 48 5.48 -15.65 -5.95
CA ALA A 48 5.19 -17.06 -6.12
C ALA A 48 6.30 -17.90 -5.45
N PRO A 49 6.03 -19.16 -5.04
CA PRO A 49 7.06 -20.04 -4.50
C PRO A 49 8.28 -20.23 -5.42
N SER A 50 8.09 -20.10 -6.74
CA SER A 50 9.15 -20.13 -7.76
C SER A 50 10.12 -18.96 -7.71
N ASP A 51 9.73 -17.84 -7.09
CA ASP A 51 10.56 -16.64 -6.96
C ASP A 51 11.62 -16.80 -5.86
N PHE A 52 11.63 -17.92 -5.14
CA PHE A 52 12.65 -18.24 -4.15
C PHE A 52 13.63 -19.27 -4.70
N LEU A 53 14.85 -18.83 -4.96
CA LEU A 53 15.92 -19.65 -5.51
C LEU A 53 16.81 -20.18 -4.38
N LEU A 54 16.75 -21.49 -4.14
CA LEU A 54 17.58 -22.14 -3.11
C LEU A 54 19.07 -22.03 -3.45
N ASN A 55 19.88 -21.69 -2.45
CA ASN A 55 21.33 -21.71 -2.59
C ASN A 55 21.86 -23.13 -2.35
N THR A 56 22.07 -23.87 -3.44
CA THR A 56 22.58 -25.25 -3.39
C THR A 56 24.07 -25.33 -3.07
N SER A 57 24.80 -24.21 -3.12
CA SER A 57 26.24 -24.17 -2.89
C SER A 57 26.62 -24.05 -1.41
N SER A 58 25.69 -23.56 -0.56
CA SER A 58 25.89 -23.48 0.88
C SER A 58 25.43 -24.78 1.55
N GLY A 59 26.24 -25.35 2.45
CA GLY A 59 25.84 -26.50 3.28
C GLY A 59 24.65 -26.24 4.22
N LEU A 60 24.09 -25.03 4.21
CA LEU A 60 22.91 -24.61 4.95
C LEU A 60 21.65 -24.96 4.16
N ARG A 61 20.76 -25.76 4.76
CA ARG A 61 19.47 -26.10 4.15
C ARG A 61 18.47 -24.95 4.33
N GLY A 62 17.63 -24.74 3.30
CA GLY A 62 16.52 -23.78 3.36
C GLY A 62 16.89 -22.30 3.20
N ILE A 63 18.16 -22.00 2.90
CA ILE A 63 18.62 -20.66 2.56
C ILE A 63 18.60 -20.47 1.05
N GLY A 64 18.11 -19.32 0.61
CA GLY A 64 18.01 -18.95 -0.79
C GLY A 64 17.82 -17.45 -0.95
N SER A 65 17.68 -17.00 -2.18
CA SER A 65 17.53 -15.59 -2.53
C SER A 65 16.25 -15.37 -3.32
N LEU A 66 15.84 -14.10 -3.41
CA LEU A 66 14.81 -13.71 -4.36
C LEU A 66 15.33 -13.91 -5.78
N ASP A 67 14.47 -14.35 -6.69
CA ASP A 67 14.75 -14.37 -8.12
C ASP A 67 15.27 -13.01 -8.58
N SER A 68 16.38 -13.03 -9.33
CA SER A 68 17.09 -11.80 -9.71
C SER A 68 16.23 -10.92 -10.62
N VAL A 69 15.39 -11.50 -11.48
CA VAL A 69 14.49 -10.74 -12.36
C VAL A 69 13.44 -10.01 -11.54
N VAL A 70 12.87 -10.65 -10.51
CA VAL A 70 11.93 -10.00 -9.58
C VAL A 70 12.62 -8.87 -8.81
N ALA A 71 13.81 -9.14 -8.27
CA ALA A 71 14.59 -8.14 -7.53
C ALA A 71 14.95 -6.92 -8.39
N GLU A 72 15.40 -7.14 -9.64
CA GLU A 72 15.74 -6.09 -10.60
C GLU A 72 14.52 -5.25 -10.99
N ARG A 73 13.36 -5.86 -11.21
CA ARG A 73 12.11 -5.15 -11.54
C ARG A 73 11.68 -4.22 -10.41
N VAL A 74 11.73 -4.69 -9.16
CA VAL A 74 11.41 -3.88 -7.98
C VAL A 74 12.46 -2.79 -7.77
N GLY A 75 13.75 -3.12 -7.92
CA GLY A 75 14.85 -2.17 -7.86
C GLY A 75 14.69 -1.03 -8.89
N SER A 76 14.43 -1.37 -10.16
CA SER A 76 14.19 -0.41 -11.24
C SER A 76 12.97 0.48 -10.98
N MET A 77 11.91 -0.07 -10.39
CA MET A 77 10.76 0.72 -9.93
C MET A 77 11.14 1.74 -8.86
N CYS A 78 11.92 1.34 -7.86
CA CYS A 78 12.40 2.25 -6.81
C CYS A 78 13.33 3.33 -7.37
N GLU A 79 14.24 2.97 -8.27
CA GLU A 79 15.15 3.90 -8.94
C GLU A 79 14.41 4.95 -9.77
N ARG A 80 13.31 4.58 -10.43
CA ARG A 80 12.43 5.55 -11.12
C ARG A 80 11.82 6.56 -10.14
N LEU A 81 11.37 6.10 -8.97
CA LEU A 81 10.85 6.99 -7.92
C LEU A 81 11.95 7.91 -7.38
N PHE A 82 13.16 7.39 -7.14
CA PHE A 82 14.28 8.21 -6.68
C PHE A 82 14.63 9.30 -7.68
N ARG A 83 14.74 8.97 -8.98
CA ARG A 83 14.98 9.97 -10.03
C ARG A 83 13.87 11.01 -10.09
N ASN A 84 12.61 10.61 -9.94
CA ASN A 84 11.49 11.54 -9.89
C ASN A 84 11.66 12.54 -8.74
N ILE A 85 11.94 12.05 -7.52
CA ILE A 85 12.15 12.90 -6.33
C ILE A 85 13.31 13.87 -6.54
N GLN A 86 14.41 13.44 -7.17
CA GLN A 86 15.56 14.30 -7.42
C GLN A 86 15.28 15.43 -8.41
N GLY A 87 14.30 15.27 -9.30
CA GLY A 87 13.88 16.30 -10.25
C GLY A 87 12.94 17.36 -9.67
N LEU A 88 12.57 17.27 -8.39
CA LEU A 88 11.63 18.19 -7.75
C LEU A 88 12.33 19.41 -7.13
N SER A 89 11.52 20.40 -6.74
CA SER A 89 12.00 21.57 -6.01
C SER A 89 12.61 21.22 -4.66
N ASP A 90 13.50 22.08 -4.19
CA ASP A 90 14.20 21.92 -2.92
C ASP A 90 13.27 21.81 -1.72
N VAL A 91 12.11 22.46 -1.78
CA VAL A 91 11.10 22.40 -0.73
C VAL A 91 10.50 20.99 -0.63
N ILE A 92 10.13 20.38 -1.77
CA ILE A 92 9.50 19.05 -1.77
C ILE A 92 10.54 17.96 -1.53
N LYS A 93 11.70 18.03 -2.21
CA LYS A 93 12.74 17.00 -2.10
C LYS A 93 13.31 16.87 -0.68
N ASN A 94 13.25 17.95 0.11
CA ASN A 94 13.72 18.02 1.49
C ASN A 94 12.59 17.89 2.52
N ASP A 95 11.37 17.52 2.13
CA ASP A 95 10.31 17.16 3.08
C ASP A 95 10.84 16.08 4.04
N HIS A 96 10.71 16.33 5.34
CA HIS A 96 11.32 15.50 6.38
C HIS A 96 10.90 14.04 6.25
N PHE A 97 9.60 13.78 6.06
CA PHE A 97 9.06 12.43 5.96
C PHE A 97 9.49 11.75 4.65
N LEU A 98 9.48 12.49 3.53
CA LEU A 98 9.94 11.98 2.24
C LEU A 98 11.42 11.59 2.27
N VAL A 99 12.28 12.39 2.89
CA VAL A 99 13.71 12.09 3.04
C VAL A 99 13.93 10.82 3.87
N GLN A 100 13.24 10.70 5.00
CA GLN A 100 13.33 9.49 5.83
C GLN A 100 12.84 8.25 5.08
N ALA A 101 11.69 8.34 4.43
CA ALA A 101 11.11 7.23 3.68
C ALA A 101 12.01 6.80 2.51
N ARG A 102 12.60 7.76 1.78
CA ARG A 102 13.58 7.50 0.72
C ARG A 102 14.82 6.77 1.25
N ASN A 103 15.38 7.21 2.38
CA ASN A 103 16.55 6.57 2.98
C ASN A 103 16.24 5.13 3.42
N ARG A 104 15.07 4.91 4.03
CA ARG A 104 14.60 3.57 4.41
C ARG A 104 14.42 2.69 3.17
N LEU A 105 13.78 3.21 2.13
CA LEU A 105 13.55 2.48 0.88
C LEU A 105 14.87 2.04 0.23
N ARG A 106 15.86 2.93 0.16
CA ARG A 106 17.19 2.60 -0.38
C ARG A 106 17.84 1.44 0.37
N ASN A 107 17.82 1.48 1.70
CA ASN A 107 18.37 0.40 2.53
C ASN A 107 17.63 -0.93 2.31
N LEU A 108 16.32 -0.89 2.04
CA LEU A 108 15.53 -2.10 1.78
C LEU A 108 15.83 -2.70 0.41
N VAL A 109 15.98 -1.85 -0.62
CA VAL A 109 16.34 -2.24 -1.98
C VAL A 109 17.71 -2.92 -2.01
N GLU A 110 18.71 -2.34 -1.32
CA GLU A 110 20.06 -2.94 -1.20
C GLU A 110 20.04 -4.34 -0.58
N ARG A 111 19.02 -4.63 0.24
CA ARG A 111 18.86 -5.90 0.94
C ARG A 111 18.03 -6.93 0.18
N LEU A 112 17.39 -6.58 -0.94
CA LEU A 112 16.57 -7.52 -1.73
C LEU A 112 17.37 -8.74 -2.23
N SER A 113 18.66 -8.56 -2.49
CA SER A 113 19.54 -9.61 -2.98
C SER A 113 20.14 -10.49 -1.87
N LEU A 114 19.90 -10.15 -0.59
CA LEU A 114 20.48 -10.91 0.52
C LEU A 114 19.80 -12.26 0.66
N PRO A 115 20.58 -13.34 0.82
CA PRO A 115 20.02 -14.66 1.04
C PRO A 115 19.39 -14.77 2.45
N GLY A 116 18.35 -15.58 2.56
CA GLY A 116 17.66 -15.87 3.81
C GLY A 116 16.72 -17.05 3.67
N SER A 117 15.91 -17.31 4.70
CA SER A 117 14.79 -18.24 4.54
C SER A 117 13.73 -17.64 3.63
N ARG A 118 12.94 -18.48 2.94
CA ARG A 118 11.85 -18.04 2.05
C ARG A 118 10.95 -16.98 2.68
N PHE A 119 10.59 -17.19 3.94
CA PHE A 119 9.78 -16.24 4.70
C PHE A 119 10.44 -14.87 4.82
N HIS A 120 11.72 -14.82 5.21
CA HIS A 120 12.45 -13.55 5.34
C HIS A 120 12.62 -12.84 3.99
N VAL A 121 12.91 -13.59 2.93
CA VAL A 121 13.06 -13.04 1.57
C VAL A 121 11.75 -12.40 1.08
N PHE A 122 10.63 -13.11 1.20
CA PHE A 122 9.34 -12.58 0.75
C PHE A 122 8.82 -11.45 1.66
N LEU A 123 9.12 -11.51 2.96
CA LEU A 123 8.85 -10.40 3.87
C LEU A 123 9.67 -9.15 3.49
N GLN A 124 10.95 -9.32 3.15
CA GLN A 124 11.81 -8.21 2.73
C GLN A 124 11.31 -7.55 1.44
N LEU A 125 10.84 -8.34 0.47
CA LEU A 125 10.15 -7.84 -0.72
C LEU A 125 8.90 -7.02 -0.33
N SER A 126 8.04 -7.58 0.52
CA SER A 126 6.78 -6.94 0.94
C SER A 126 7.02 -5.64 1.70
N LEU A 127 8.05 -5.60 2.56
CA LEU A 127 8.51 -4.39 3.25
C LEU A 127 8.99 -3.33 2.26
N THR A 128 9.74 -3.72 1.24
CA THR A 128 10.24 -2.81 0.20
C THR A 128 9.09 -2.20 -0.58
N GLN A 129 8.13 -3.03 -1.02
CA GLN A 129 6.91 -2.60 -1.72
C GLN A 129 6.06 -1.66 -0.87
N ARG A 130 5.87 -1.96 0.41
CA ARG A 130 5.17 -1.10 1.36
C ARG A 130 5.80 0.28 1.45
N VAL A 131 7.09 0.34 1.77
CA VAL A 131 7.79 1.61 1.93
C VAL A 131 7.81 2.38 0.60
N PHE A 132 7.90 1.68 -0.53
CA PHE A 132 7.74 2.28 -1.86
C PHE A 132 6.37 2.95 -2.02
N LEU A 133 5.28 2.24 -1.72
CA LEU A 133 3.91 2.75 -1.87
C LEU A 133 3.65 3.95 -0.95
N GLU A 134 4.08 3.89 0.31
CA GLU A 134 3.97 5.01 1.24
C GLU A 134 4.81 6.22 0.78
N THR A 135 6.04 5.98 0.29
CA THR A 135 6.90 7.05 -0.27
C THR A 135 6.28 7.68 -1.51
N TYR A 136 5.74 6.85 -2.41
CA TYR A 136 5.04 7.28 -3.62
C TYR A 136 3.81 8.11 -3.26
N ALA A 137 3.00 7.64 -2.32
CA ALA A 137 1.81 8.34 -1.84
C ALA A 137 2.17 9.68 -1.17
N ARG A 138 3.24 9.73 -0.37
CA ARG A 138 3.75 10.98 0.22
C ARG A 138 4.19 11.97 -0.84
N LEU A 139 4.94 11.53 -1.84
CA LEU A 139 5.34 12.36 -2.97
C LEU A 139 4.10 12.91 -3.70
N LYS A 140 3.16 12.02 -4.03
CA LYS A 140 1.91 12.39 -4.70
C LYS A 140 1.09 13.38 -3.90
N TRP A 141 0.97 13.16 -2.59
CA TRP A 141 0.33 14.09 -1.68
C TRP A 141 0.95 15.49 -1.78
N LEU A 142 2.28 15.60 -1.66
CA LEU A 142 2.98 16.89 -1.70
C LEU A 142 2.82 17.63 -3.03
N VAL A 143 2.86 16.90 -4.15
CA VAL A 143 2.84 17.51 -5.50
C VAL A 143 1.42 17.80 -6.00
N PHE A 144 0.45 16.93 -5.69
CA PHE A 144 -0.88 17.01 -6.29
C PHE A 144 -1.97 17.30 -5.26
N TRP A 145 -2.08 16.53 -4.19
CA TRP A 145 -3.25 16.63 -3.29
C TRP A 145 -3.17 17.73 -2.25
N ALA A 146 -1.99 18.04 -1.70
CA ALA A 146 -1.83 19.13 -0.75
C ALA A 146 -2.20 20.49 -1.36
N PRO A 147 -1.78 20.84 -2.60
CA PRO A 147 -2.27 22.03 -3.28
C PRO A 147 -3.80 22.04 -3.50
N ARG A 148 -4.38 20.89 -3.88
CA ARG A 148 -5.84 20.75 -4.04
C ARG A 148 -6.57 20.97 -2.71
N TYR A 149 -6.03 20.43 -1.62
CA TYR A 149 -6.60 20.55 -0.28
C TYR A 149 -6.74 22.01 0.14
N THR A 150 -5.71 22.82 -0.13
CA THR A 150 -5.72 24.26 0.13
C THR A 150 -6.59 25.08 -0.83
N ASN A 151 -6.90 24.57 -2.02
CA ASN A 151 -7.68 25.29 -3.04
C ASN A 151 -9.19 25.11 -2.82
N VAL A 152 -9.79 25.99 -2.03
CA VAL A 152 -11.22 25.97 -1.66
C VAL A 152 -12.19 26.22 -2.82
N ASP A 153 -11.74 26.83 -3.90
CA ASP A 153 -12.62 27.29 -4.99
C ASP A 153 -12.86 26.22 -6.06
N THR A 154 -12.08 25.13 -6.04
CA THR A 154 -12.14 24.10 -7.09
C THR A 154 -12.57 22.75 -6.53
N LYS A 155 -13.55 22.15 -7.19
CA LYS A 155 -13.91 20.74 -7.00
C LYS A 155 -13.23 19.88 -8.05
N TYR A 156 -12.53 18.86 -7.61
CA TYR A 156 -11.84 17.89 -8.46
C TYR A 156 -12.69 16.62 -8.63
N GLU A 157 -12.48 15.92 -9.75
CA GLU A 157 -13.08 14.60 -9.94
C GLU A 157 -12.50 13.59 -8.94
N THR A 158 -13.34 12.66 -8.49
CA THR A 158 -12.93 11.62 -7.55
C THR A 158 -12.00 10.61 -8.21
N GLU A 159 -10.76 10.53 -7.71
CA GLU A 159 -9.77 9.55 -8.13
C GLU A 159 -10.14 8.18 -7.54
N ARG A 160 -10.42 7.20 -8.41
CA ARG A 160 -10.89 5.87 -7.98
C ARG A 160 -9.75 4.90 -7.75
N ASP A 161 -8.55 5.24 -8.21
CA ASP A 161 -7.36 4.41 -8.12
C ASP A 161 -6.50 4.73 -6.88
N VAL A 162 -7.14 5.21 -5.80
CA VAL A 162 -6.53 5.39 -4.49
C VAL A 162 -7.38 4.77 -3.37
N ILE A 163 -6.73 4.47 -2.23
CA ILE A 163 -7.38 3.84 -1.08
C ILE A 163 -8.49 4.70 -0.49
N GLY A 164 -8.29 6.02 -0.38
CA GLY A 164 -9.21 6.96 0.26
C GLY A 164 -9.15 6.90 1.79
N ALA A 165 -10.08 7.59 2.45
CA ALA A 165 -10.10 7.68 3.92
C ALA A 165 -11.53 7.74 4.47
N PHE A 166 -11.68 7.47 5.78
CA PHE A 166 -12.96 7.65 6.46
C PHE A 166 -12.87 8.71 7.55
N THR A 167 -14.01 9.33 7.86
CA THR A 167 -14.13 10.34 8.92
C THR A 167 -15.58 10.42 9.38
N ASP A 168 -15.82 10.83 10.61
CA ASP A 168 -17.14 11.20 11.14
C ASP A 168 -17.42 12.71 11.06
N ASN A 169 -16.39 13.50 10.73
CA ASN A 169 -16.45 14.95 10.62
C ASN A 169 -16.90 15.38 9.21
N LEU A 170 -17.98 16.18 9.15
CA LEU A 170 -18.57 16.64 7.89
C LEU A 170 -17.67 17.59 7.10
N ASP A 171 -16.96 18.49 7.78
CA ASP A 171 -16.06 19.45 7.12
C ASP A 171 -14.89 18.71 6.48
N THR A 172 -14.31 17.76 7.19
CA THR A 172 -13.25 16.88 6.68
C THR A 172 -13.75 16.06 5.48
N ALA A 173 -14.97 15.51 5.57
CA ALA A 173 -15.55 14.78 4.46
C ALA A 173 -15.80 15.65 3.23
N ALA A 174 -16.24 16.90 3.42
CA ALA A 174 -16.42 17.88 2.36
C ALA A 174 -15.09 18.26 1.70
N ASP A 175 -14.03 18.45 2.48
CA ASP A 175 -12.67 18.71 1.98
C ASP A 175 -12.13 17.54 1.16
N LEU A 176 -12.25 16.31 1.66
CA LEU A 176 -11.83 15.11 0.92
C LEU A 176 -12.61 14.93 -0.39
N TYR A 177 -13.93 15.11 -0.34
CA TYR A 177 -14.78 15.05 -1.51
C TYR A 177 -14.40 16.11 -2.54
N ARG A 178 -14.15 17.36 -2.10
CA ARG A 178 -13.74 18.47 -2.96
C ARG A 178 -12.38 18.21 -3.62
N THR A 179 -11.43 17.64 -2.87
CA THR A 179 -10.08 17.32 -3.39
C THR A 179 -10.03 16.13 -4.34
N GLY A 180 -11.14 15.41 -4.47
CA GLY A 180 -11.25 14.22 -5.31
C GLY A 180 -10.71 12.96 -4.63
N ILE A 181 -10.57 12.93 -3.30
CA ILE A 181 -10.21 11.72 -2.55
C ILE A 181 -11.49 10.96 -2.19
N PRO A 182 -11.58 9.63 -2.45
CA PRO A 182 -12.69 8.82 -1.99
C PRO A 182 -12.83 8.90 -0.47
N VAL A 183 -14.05 9.19 0.00
CA VAL A 183 -14.35 9.35 1.43
C VAL A 183 -15.52 8.51 1.86
N TRP A 184 -15.38 7.86 3.02
CA TRP A 184 -16.47 7.20 3.74
C TRP A 184 -16.83 8.02 4.98
N LEU A 185 -18.01 8.62 4.98
CA LEU A 185 -18.53 9.38 6.11
C LEU A 185 -19.20 8.42 7.10
N VAL A 186 -18.64 8.31 8.30
CA VAL A 186 -19.20 7.50 9.39
C VAL A 186 -20.30 8.32 10.08
N ARG A 187 -21.51 7.74 10.20
CA ARG A 187 -22.66 8.41 10.79
C ARG A 187 -23.40 7.51 11.79
N PRO A 188 -24.03 8.09 12.83
CA PRO A 188 -24.98 7.37 13.67
C PRO A 188 -26.16 6.81 12.85
N LEU A 189 -26.73 5.69 13.29
CA LEU A 189 -27.80 4.99 12.56
C LEU A 189 -29.07 5.82 12.43
N GLU A 190 -29.32 6.74 13.36
CA GLU A 190 -30.44 7.68 13.34
C GLU A 190 -30.40 8.55 12.08
N ALA A 191 -29.19 8.82 11.56
CA ALA A 191 -29.00 9.58 10.34
C ALA A 191 -29.51 8.90 9.08
N ARG A 192 -29.72 7.58 9.13
CA ARG A 192 -30.24 6.80 8.02
C ARG A 192 -31.62 7.29 7.57
N SER A 193 -32.46 7.74 8.51
CA SER A 193 -33.83 8.18 8.24
C SER A 193 -33.94 9.39 7.30
N TYR A 194 -32.91 10.25 7.28
CA TYR A 194 -32.85 11.46 6.46
C TYR A 194 -31.71 11.46 5.44
N THR A 195 -30.99 10.34 5.29
CA THR A 195 -29.93 10.19 4.30
C THR A 195 -30.48 9.52 3.05
N LYS A 196 -30.32 10.15 1.88
CA LYS A 196 -30.66 9.53 0.60
C LYS A 196 -29.69 8.37 0.32
N ILE A 197 -30.19 7.14 0.37
CA ILE A 197 -29.43 5.93 0.04
C ILE A 197 -29.60 5.66 -1.46
N ILE A 198 -28.49 5.70 -2.19
CA ILE A 198 -28.46 5.35 -3.63
C ILE A 198 -28.25 3.85 -3.81
N LYS A 199 -27.49 3.23 -2.91
CA LYS A 199 -27.15 1.81 -2.94
C LYS A 199 -26.86 1.32 -1.52
N ASP A 200 -27.53 0.26 -1.10
CA ASP A 200 -27.13 -0.52 0.07
C ASP A 200 -26.03 -1.52 -0.33
N VAL A 201 -25.01 -1.66 0.51
CA VAL A 201 -23.91 -2.61 0.34
C VAL A 201 -23.85 -3.49 1.58
N ALA A 202 -23.79 -4.80 1.40
CA ALA A 202 -23.62 -5.72 2.51
C ALA A 202 -22.23 -5.48 3.16
N PRO A 203 -22.15 -5.35 4.50
CA PRO A 203 -20.87 -5.26 5.17
C PRO A 203 -20.09 -6.56 4.97
N LEU A 204 -18.75 -6.48 5.00
CA LEU A 204 -17.90 -7.66 5.11
C LEU A 204 -18.04 -8.19 6.54
N ASP A 205 -18.87 -9.21 6.73
CA ASP A 205 -19.07 -9.92 7.99
C ASP A 205 -18.09 -11.09 8.12
N GLU A 206 -18.27 -12.00 9.08
CA GLU A 206 -17.37 -13.14 9.31
C GLU A 206 -17.32 -14.14 8.14
N THR A 207 -18.26 -14.08 7.19
CA THR A 207 -18.39 -15.04 6.08
C THR A 207 -17.56 -14.69 4.85
N TRP A 208 -16.89 -13.52 4.85
CA TRP A 208 -16.06 -13.06 3.73
C TRP A 208 -14.73 -13.84 3.53
N ASP A 209 -14.48 -14.89 4.32
CA ASP A 209 -13.36 -15.85 4.14
C ASP A 209 -11.98 -15.19 4.07
N ASN A 210 -11.80 -14.03 4.71
CA ASN A 210 -10.61 -13.18 4.63
C ASN A 210 -10.20 -12.79 3.19
N LYS A 211 -11.13 -12.84 2.25
CA LYS A 211 -10.91 -12.49 0.84
C LYS A 211 -11.42 -11.07 0.60
N LEU A 212 -10.50 -10.12 0.60
CA LEU A 212 -10.81 -8.71 0.36
C LEU A 212 -11.15 -8.51 -1.12
N PRO A 213 -12.41 -8.19 -1.48
CA PRO A 213 -12.74 -7.92 -2.88
C PRO A 213 -12.08 -6.63 -3.36
N PHE A 214 -11.60 -6.66 -4.59
CA PHE A 214 -11.04 -5.46 -5.22
C PHE A 214 -12.16 -4.56 -5.78
N ARG A 215 -11.96 -3.24 -5.67
CA ARG A 215 -12.95 -2.24 -6.13
C ARG A 215 -13.10 -2.20 -7.65
N ASN A 216 -11.99 -2.32 -8.38
CA ASN A 216 -11.92 -1.96 -9.79
C ASN A 216 -11.83 -3.19 -10.73
N PHE A 217 -11.81 -4.42 -10.19
CA PHE A 217 -11.81 -5.63 -11.02
C PHE A 217 -12.37 -6.86 -10.27
N LEU A 218 -12.69 -7.91 -11.03
CA LEU A 218 -13.17 -9.19 -10.53
C LEU A 218 -12.00 -9.97 -9.90
N GLY A 219 -11.90 -9.94 -8.57
CA GLY A 219 -10.92 -10.71 -7.82
C GLY A 219 -10.95 -10.40 -6.33
N SER A 220 -10.11 -11.09 -5.57
CA SER A 220 -9.96 -10.86 -4.14
C SER A 220 -8.53 -11.12 -3.66
N LEU A 221 -8.11 -10.40 -2.63
CA LEU A 221 -6.87 -10.63 -1.91
C LEU A 221 -7.12 -11.48 -0.66
N ASP A 222 -6.43 -12.62 -0.54
CA ASP A 222 -6.43 -13.41 0.71
C ASP A 222 -5.57 -12.69 1.76
N VAL A 223 -6.24 -12.05 2.72
CA VAL A 223 -5.65 -11.40 3.89
C VAL A 223 -5.77 -12.26 5.14
N GLY A 224 -6.02 -13.57 5.01
CA GLY A 224 -6.04 -14.51 6.12
C GLY A 224 -4.69 -14.64 6.82
N ASP A 225 -4.70 -15.23 8.01
CA ASP A 225 -3.47 -15.51 8.74
C ASP A 225 -2.64 -16.58 8.02
N SER A 226 -1.31 -16.45 8.07
CA SER A 226 -0.41 -17.49 7.57
C SER A 226 -0.68 -18.81 8.31
N GLU A 227 -0.47 -19.95 7.65
CA GLU A 227 -0.56 -21.27 8.29
C GLU A 227 0.85 -21.88 8.47
N PRO A 228 1.25 -22.21 9.71
CA PRO A 228 0.58 -21.90 10.98
C PRO A 228 0.66 -20.40 11.32
N ALA A 229 -0.26 -19.89 12.13
CA ALA A 229 -0.32 -18.46 12.51
C ALA A 229 0.99 -17.97 13.18
N HIS A 230 1.70 -18.90 13.83
CA HIS A 230 3.02 -18.73 14.42
C HIS A 230 3.95 -19.83 13.92
N PRO A 231 4.61 -19.67 12.76
CA PRO A 231 5.58 -20.65 12.30
C PRO A 231 6.75 -20.70 13.26
N ILE A 232 7.13 -21.91 13.66
CA ILE A 232 8.36 -22.15 14.41
C ILE A 232 9.52 -21.86 13.45
N ILE A 233 10.14 -20.69 13.59
CA ILE A 233 11.22 -20.21 12.71
C ILE A 233 12.53 -21.00 12.97
N TYR A 234 12.63 -21.65 14.13
CA TYR A 234 13.75 -22.49 14.53
C TYR A 234 13.29 -23.62 15.44
N SER A 235 13.40 -24.85 14.96
CA SER A 235 13.45 -26.04 15.81
C SER A 235 14.91 -26.47 15.87
N GLY A 236 15.51 -26.38 17.06
CA GLY A 236 16.91 -26.77 17.29
C GLY A 236 17.16 -28.25 16.99
#